data_AF-A0A346RSL6-F1
#
_entry.id   AF-A0A346RSL6-F1
#
_cell.length_a   1.000
_cell.length_b   1.000
_cell.length_c   1.000
_cell.angle_alpha   90.00
_cell.angle_beta   90.00
_cell.angle_gamma   90.00
#
_symmetry.space_group_name_H-M   'P 1'
#
loop_
_entity.id
_entity.type
_entity.pdbx_description
1 polymer ?
#
loop_
_entity_poly.entity_id
_entity_poly.type
_entity_poly.pdbx_seq_one_letter_code
_entity_poly.pdbx_strand_id
1 'polypeptide(L)'
;CIMGAEVILDQSGFDIGIRDSWKRALELVESRGGKPYAIPAGGSDHPFGGLGFANFAEEVAEQEKELGIFFDHIVVCSVTGSTQGGMIAGFAGQDRPRKVIGIDASAKPDATRAAILKIARMTAEQIELGRDLTDADVILETAYGGPVYGQPNEGTLEAIKLAGRLEGMLTDPVYEGKSMHGMIDMVQSGAIP
;
A
#
# COMPACT_ATOMS: atom_id res chain seq x y z
N CYS A 1 21.85 14.99 -1.25
CA CYS A 1 20.51 15.04 -0.60
C CYS A 1 20.58 15.91 0.64
N ILE A 2 19.52 16.65 1.02
CA ILE A 2 19.47 17.44 2.27
C ILE A 2 19.77 16.55 3.49
N MET A 3 19.30 15.30 3.48
CA MET A 3 19.50 14.32 4.57
C MET A 3 20.80 13.52 4.49
N GLY A 4 21.75 13.90 3.62
CA GLY A 4 23.07 13.24 3.54
C GLY A 4 23.12 11.91 2.76
N ALA A 5 22.00 11.44 2.21
CA ALA A 5 22.00 10.26 1.33
C ALA A 5 22.79 10.48 0.02
N GLU A 6 23.53 9.45 -0.41
CA GLU A 6 24.08 9.34 -1.77
C GLU A 6 22.94 9.00 -2.73
N VAL A 7 22.59 9.95 -3.62
CA VAL A 7 21.47 9.81 -4.56
C VAL A 7 22.03 9.47 -5.92
N ILE A 8 21.73 8.27 -6.40
CA ILE A 8 22.11 7.79 -7.73
C ILE A 8 20.86 7.83 -8.61
N LEU A 9 20.87 8.70 -9.62
CA LEU A 9 19.79 8.79 -10.60
C LEU A 9 20.04 7.76 -11.71
N ASP A 10 19.07 6.87 -11.91
CA ASP A 10 19.10 5.82 -12.94
C ASP A 10 17.91 6.04 -13.90
N GLN A 11 18.14 5.88 -15.20
CA GLN A 11 17.13 6.15 -16.23
C GLN A 11 16.17 4.98 -16.51
N SER A 12 16.19 3.91 -15.70
CA SER A 12 15.26 2.79 -15.88
C SER A 12 13.80 3.20 -15.65
N GLY A 13 12.89 2.57 -16.42
CA GLY A 13 11.46 2.78 -16.30
C GLY A 13 10.84 2.24 -15.01
N PHE A 14 9.51 2.33 -14.86
CA PHE A 14 8.80 1.89 -13.66
C PHE A 14 8.60 0.36 -13.59
N ASP A 15 9.03 -0.21 -12.47
CA ASP A 15 8.87 -1.61 -12.07
C ASP A 15 8.78 -1.71 -10.53
N ILE A 16 7.98 -2.65 -10.02
CA ILE A 16 7.77 -2.91 -8.58
C ILE A 16 8.70 -4.01 -8.02
N GLY A 17 9.45 -4.72 -8.87
CA GLY A 17 10.39 -5.77 -8.50
C GLY A 17 11.86 -5.31 -8.37
N ILE A 18 12.76 -6.29 -8.24
CA ILE A 18 14.22 -6.08 -8.12
C ILE A 18 14.83 -5.67 -9.46
N ARG A 19 15.67 -4.62 -9.44
CA ARG A 19 16.35 -4.07 -10.64
C ARG A 19 17.85 -4.32 -10.63
N ASP A 20 18.51 -4.16 -11.78
CA ASP A 20 19.98 -4.27 -11.82
C ASP A 20 20.69 -3.06 -11.21
N SER A 21 20.07 -1.88 -11.22
CA SER A 21 20.55 -0.71 -10.46
C SER A 21 20.58 -0.98 -8.95
N TRP A 22 19.62 -1.76 -8.45
CA TRP A 22 19.60 -2.20 -7.05
C TRP A 22 20.83 -3.06 -6.71
N LYS A 23 21.12 -4.08 -7.53
CA LYS A 23 22.29 -4.97 -7.33
C LYS A 23 23.60 -4.18 -7.35
N ARG A 24 23.78 -3.31 -8.35
CA ARG A 24 24.97 -2.45 -8.47
C ARG A 24 25.15 -1.53 -7.26
N ALA A 25 24.07 -1.03 -6.67
CA ALA A 25 24.15 -0.21 -5.46
C ALA A 25 24.63 -1.03 -4.24
N LEU A 26 24.18 -2.28 -4.09
CA LEU A 26 24.67 -3.17 -3.04
C LEU A 26 26.17 -3.47 -3.22
N GLU A 27 26.58 -3.85 -4.43
CA GLU A 27 27.98 -4.12 -4.79
C GLU A 27 28.87 -2.89 -4.55
N LEU A 28 28.38 -1.68 -4.84
CA LEU A 28 29.11 -0.44 -4.59
C LEU A 28 29.40 -0.24 -3.09
N VAL A 29 28.42 -0.52 -2.22
CA VAL A 29 28.63 -0.44 -0.76
C VAL A 29 29.68 -1.46 -0.31
N GLU A 30 29.60 -2.70 -0.81
CA GLU A 30 30.58 -3.76 -0.50
C GLU A 30 31.99 -3.40 -0.99
N SER A 31 32.10 -2.85 -2.21
CA SER A 31 33.39 -2.44 -2.81
C SER A 31 34.09 -1.32 -2.03
N ARG A 32 33.33 -0.54 -1.26
CA ARG A 32 33.84 0.52 -0.38
C ARG A 32 34.08 0.03 1.07
N GLY A 33 34.01 -1.28 1.31
CA GLY A 33 34.21 -1.89 2.63
C GLY A 33 33.00 -1.83 3.55
N GLY A 34 31.82 -1.45 3.04
CA GLY A 34 30.56 -1.44 3.78
C GLY A 34 29.84 -2.79 3.78
N LYS A 35 28.78 -2.89 4.58
CA LYS A 35 27.85 -4.02 4.61
C LYS A 35 26.43 -3.50 4.35
N PRO A 36 25.88 -3.67 3.12
CA PRO A 36 24.58 -3.10 2.80
C PRO A 36 23.43 -3.84 3.50
N TYR A 37 22.38 -3.10 3.87
CA TYR A 37 21.09 -3.66 4.27
C TYR A 37 20.07 -3.40 3.16
N ALA A 38 19.56 -4.49 2.59
CA ALA A 38 18.76 -4.46 1.37
C ALA A 38 17.28 -4.20 1.67
N ILE A 39 16.80 -2.97 1.43
CA ILE A 39 15.39 -2.57 1.52
C ILE A 39 14.78 -2.42 0.11
N PRO A 40 13.89 -3.33 -0.33
CA PRO A 40 13.28 -3.29 -1.66
C PRO A 40 12.29 -2.12 -1.82
N ALA A 41 11.78 -1.94 -3.04
CA ALA A 41 10.79 -0.91 -3.33
C ALA A 41 9.58 -0.99 -2.37
N GLY A 42 9.27 0.14 -1.71
CA GLY A 42 8.20 0.24 -0.71
C GLY A 42 8.40 -0.60 0.56
N GLY A 43 9.57 -1.24 0.74
CA GLY A 43 9.79 -2.22 1.81
C GLY A 43 8.92 -3.47 1.66
N SER A 44 8.26 -3.68 0.51
CA SER A 44 7.16 -4.63 0.40
C SER A 44 7.61 -6.07 0.21
N ASP A 45 8.48 -6.33 -0.77
CA ASP A 45 9.04 -7.67 -1.02
C ASP A 45 10.20 -8.00 -0.06
N HIS A 46 9.99 -7.72 1.23
CA HIS A 46 10.91 -7.98 2.33
C HIS A 46 10.24 -8.97 3.29
N PRO A 47 10.98 -9.90 3.93
CA PRO A 47 10.38 -10.89 4.84
C PRO A 47 9.50 -10.28 5.94
N PHE A 48 9.82 -9.07 6.41
CA PHE A 48 9.06 -8.37 7.46
C PHE A 48 8.14 -7.25 6.92
N GLY A 49 7.98 -7.14 5.60
CA GLY A 49 7.37 -5.98 4.94
C GLY A 49 5.92 -5.71 5.34
N GLY A 50 5.15 -6.77 5.65
CA GLY A 50 3.74 -6.66 6.05
C GLY A 50 3.50 -6.52 7.55
N LEU A 51 4.49 -6.81 8.40
CA LEU A 51 4.30 -6.85 9.87
C LEU A 51 3.85 -5.50 10.44
N GLY A 52 4.35 -4.39 9.90
CA GLY A 52 3.95 -3.06 10.35
C GLY A 52 2.45 -2.80 10.20
N PHE A 53 1.85 -3.24 9.09
CA PHE A 53 0.43 -3.06 8.85
C PHE A 53 -0.45 -4.20 9.38
N ALA A 54 0.13 -5.34 9.75
CA ALA A 54 -0.54 -6.29 10.63
C ALA A 54 -0.72 -5.66 12.03
N ASN A 55 0.31 -4.99 12.55
CA ASN A 55 0.21 -4.25 13.82
C ASN A 55 -0.74 -3.05 13.74
N PHE A 56 -0.84 -2.38 12.58
CA PHE A 56 -1.86 -1.36 12.35
C PHE A 56 -3.29 -1.88 12.60
N ALA A 57 -3.58 -3.13 12.25
CA ALA A 57 -4.90 -3.70 12.50
C ALA A 57 -5.21 -3.78 14.01
N GLU A 58 -4.22 -4.15 14.82
CA GLU A 58 -4.34 -4.16 16.29
C GLU A 58 -4.52 -2.74 16.85
N GLU A 59 -3.74 -1.77 16.35
CA GLU A 59 -3.89 -0.37 16.72
C GLU A 59 -5.31 0.16 16.43
N VAL A 60 -5.86 -0.19 15.26
CA VAL A 60 -7.25 0.15 14.92
C VAL A 60 -8.23 -0.51 15.89
N ALA A 61 -8.05 -1.77 16.25
CA ALA A 61 -8.94 -2.46 17.19
C ALA A 61 -8.90 -1.87 18.60
N GLU A 62 -7.74 -1.36 19.04
CA GLU A 62 -7.61 -0.60 20.29
C GLU A 62 -8.35 0.74 20.20
N GLN A 63 -8.11 1.51 19.14
CA GLN A 63 -8.78 2.80 18.90
C GLN A 63 -10.31 2.64 18.79
N GLU A 64 -10.81 1.58 18.17
CA GLU A 64 -12.24 1.27 18.08
C GLU A 64 -12.88 1.05 19.47
N LYS A 65 -12.17 0.37 20.38
CA LYS A 65 -12.62 0.19 21.77
C LYS A 65 -12.69 1.52 22.50
N GLU A 66 -11.70 2.39 22.30
CA GLU A 66 -11.65 3.72 22.93
C GLU A 66 -12.74 4.66 22.40
N LEU A 67 -12.99 4.65 21.09
CA LEU A 67 -13.96 5.51 20.43
C LEU A 67 -15.39 5.00 20.52
N GLY A 68 -15.59 3.71 20.79
CA GLY A 68 -16.91 3.07 20.73
C GLY A 68 -17.49 3.01 19.31
N ILE A 69 -16.62 3.03 18.29
CA ILE A 69 -16.94 3.01 16.86
C ILE A 69 -16.30 1.77 16.24
N PHE A 70 -16.90 1.24 15.17
CA PHE A 70 -16.30 0.20 14.34
C PHE A 70 -16.20 0.68 12.90
N PHE A 71 -15.02 0.52 12.31
CA PHE A 71 -14.75 0.80 10.91
C PHE A 71 -14.93 -0.48 10.10
N ASP A 72 -16.09 -0.61 9.47
CA ASP A 72 -16.47 -1.75 8.62
C ASP A 72 -15.78 -1.73 7.25
N HIS A 73 -15.25 -0.58 6.83
CA HIS A 73 -14.45 -0.39 5.62
C HIS A 73 -13.16 0.35 5.93
N ILE A 74 -12.04 -0.12 5.36
CA ILE A 74 -10.75 0.56 5.35
C ILE A 74 -10.36 0.77 3.88
N VAL A 75 -10.19 2.02 3.45
CA VAL A 75 -9.72 2.35 2.10
C VAL A 75 -8.23 2.66 2.14
N VAL A 76 -7.46 2.08 1.23
CA VAL A 76 -5.99 2.24 1.21
C VAL A 76 -5.41 2.25 -0.20
N CYS A 77 -4.49 3.18 -0.48
CA CYS A 77 -3.74 3.19 -1.73
C CYS A 77 -2.80 1.96 -1.82
N SER A 78 -2.73 1.33 -2.99
CA SER A 78 -1.89 0.14 -3.21
C SER A 78 -1.06 0.21 -4.49
N VAL A 79 0.25 -0.06 -4.34
CA VAL A 79 1.20 -0.18 -5.44
C VAL A 79 2.11 -1.41 -5.25
N THR A 80 3.00 -1.39 -4.25
CA THR A 80 3.96 -2.47 -3.98
C THR A 80 3.41 -3.54 -3.03
N GLY A 81 2.34 -3.23 -2.31
CA GLY A 81 1.42 -4.21 -1.74
C GLY A 81 1.54 -4.51 -0.24
N SER A 82 2.66 -4.21 0.44
CA SER A 82 2.81 -4.63 1.84
C SER A 82 1.89 -3.92 2.83
N THR A 83 1.52 -2.67 2.56
CA THR A 83 0.52 -1.96 3.34
C THR A 83 -0.80 -2.72 3.38
N GLN A 84 -1.42 -2.95 2.21
CA GLN A 84 -2.67 -3.69 2.15
C GLN A 84 -2.51 -5.16 2.56
N GLY A 85 -1.42 -5.82 2.17
CA GLY A 85 -1.19 -7.22 2.54
C GLY A 85 -1.05 -7.42 4.05
N GLY A 86 -0.38 -6.49 4.74
CA GLY A 86 -0.30 -6.48 6.20
C GLY A 86 -1.66 -6.24 6.85
N MET A 87 -2.43 -5.26 6.36
CA MET A 87 -3.79 -5.00 6.83
C MET A 87 -4.69 -6.23 6.69
N ILE A 88 -4.67 -6.90 5.53
CA ILE A 88 -5.46 -8.11 5.28
C ILE A 88 -5.09 -9.20 6.30
N ALA A 89 -3.80 -9.46 6.51
CA ALA A 89 -3.36 -10.46 7.47
C ALA A 89 -3.75 -10.12 8.91
N GLY A 90 -3.57 -8.86 9.34
CA GLY A 90 -3.93 -8.42 10.68
C GLY A 90 -5.45 -8.46 10.92
N PHE A 91 -6.24 -7.85 10.05
CA PHE A 91 -7.71 -7.84 10.21
C PHE A 91 -8.34 -9.22 10.07
N ALA A 92 -7.72 -10.14 9.33
CA ALA A 92 -8.19 -11.52 9.23
C ALA A 92 -8.16 -12.29 10.56
N GLY A 93 -7.36 -11.85 11.54
CA GLY A 93 -7.26 -12.44 12.87
C GLY A 93 -8.27 -11.88 13.89
N GLN A 94 -9.08 -10.90 13.50
CA GLN A 94 -10.02 -10.22 14.39
C GLN A 94 -11.43 -10.82 14.33
N ASP A 95 -12.17 -10.71 15.43
CA ASP A 95 -13.51 -11.29 15.57
C ASP A 95 -14.56 -10.68 14.62
N ARG A 96 -14.37 -9.41 14.24
CA ARG A 96 -15.33 -8.64 13.44
C ARG A 96 -14.81 -8.49 12.00
N PRO A 97 -15.50 -9.07 11.00
CA PRO A 97 -15.10 -8.92 9.62
C PRO A 97 -15.29 -7.47 9.16
N ARG A 98 -14.32 -6.97 8.39
CA ARG A 98 -14.35 -5.67 7.72
C ARG A 98 -13.78 -5.82 6.31
N LYS A 99 -14.03 -4.84 5.44
CA LYS A 99 -13.47 -4.85 4.08
C LYS A 99 -12.25 -3.94 4.00
N VAL A 100 -11.11 -4.49 3.58
CA VAL A 100 -9.91 -3.71 3.22
C VAL A 100 -9.93 -3.46 1.71
N ILE A 101 -10.40 -2.28 1.30
CA ILE A 101 -10.51 -1.88 -0.09
C ILE A 101 -9.20 -1.22 -0.52
N GLY A 102 -8.41 -1.95 -1.31
CA GLY A 102 -7.24 -1.40 -1.99
C GLY A 102 -7.67 -0.57 -3.20
N ILE A 103 -7.08 0.61 -3.39
CA ILE A 103 -7.17 1.38 -4.62
C ILE A 103 -5.84 1.26 -5.36
N ASP A 104 -5.84 0.64 -6.55
CA ASP A 104 -4.65 0.54 -7.37
C ASP A 104 -4.18 1.92 -7.83
N ALA A 105 -2.90 2.22 -7.57
CA ALA A 105 -2.22 3.40 -8.09
C ALA A 105 -1.04 3.04 -9.02
N SER A 106 -0.81 1.74 -9.27
CA SER A 106 0.30 1.25 -10.07
C SER A 106 0.04 1.28 -11.58
N ALA A 107 -1.23 1.26 -12.00
CA ALA A 107 -1.66 0.98 -13.37
C ALA A 107 -1.17 -0.40 -13.90
N LYS A 108 -0.82 -1.32 -12.98
CA LYS A 108 -0.40 -2.71 -13.22
C LYS A 108 -1.14 -3.64 -12.23
N PRO A 109 -2.48 -3.67 -12.28
CA PRO A 109 -3.31 -4.25 -11.20
C PRO A 109 -3.03 -5.72 -10.94
N ASP A 110 -2.77 -6.54 -11.97
CA ASP A 110 -2.48 -7.96 -11.80
C ASP A 110 -1.21 -8.20 -10.98
N ALA A 111 -0.16 -7.42 -11.26
CA ALA A 111 1.11 -7.52 -10.55
C ALA A 111 0.99 -7.02 -9.10
N THR A 112 0.26 -5.92 -8.89
CA THR A 112 -0.02 -5.39 -7.54
C THR A 112 -0.86 -6.37 -6.73
N ARG A 113 -1.92 -6.95 -7.31
CA ARG A 113 -2.77 -7.94 -6.66
C ARG A 113 -1.99 -9.20 -6.25
N ALA A 114 -1.14 -9.71 -7.14
CA ALA A 114 -0.27 -10.84 -6.85
C ALA A 114 0.72 -10.53 -5.71
N ALA A 115 1.31 -9.33 -5.70
CA ALA A 115 2.20 -8.88 -4.64
C ALA A 115 1.47 -8.79 -3.28
N ILE A 116 0.29 -8.18 -3.25
CA ILE A 116 -0.56 -8.09 -2.05
C ILE A 116 -0.84 -9.48 -1.48
N LEU A 117 -1.33 -10.42 -2.31
CA LEU A 117 -1.67 -11.76 -1.85
C LEU A 117 -0.44 -12.52 -1.33
N LYS A 118 0.69 -12.44 -2.03
CA LYS A 118 1.95 -13.04 -1.58
C LYS A 118 2.35 -12.51 -0.20
N ILE A 119 2.34 -11.20 -0.03
CA ILE A 119 2.75 -10.56 1.24
C ILE A 119 1.75 -10.87 2.35
N ALA A 120 0.44 -10.86 2.07
CA ALA A 120 -0.58 -11.21 3.04
C ALA A 120 -0.38 -12.64 3.57
N ARG A 121 -0.12 -13.61 2.69
CA ARG A 121 0.18 -15.00 3.08
C ARG A 121 1.45 -15.13 3.92
N MET A 122 2.55 -14.49 3.49
CA MET A 122 3.80 -14.48 4.26
C MET A 122 3.60 -13.85 5.65
N THR A 123 2.83 -12.77 5.72
CA THR A 123 2.55 -12.07 6.98
C THR A 123 1.66 -12.93 7.88
N ALA A 124 0.62 -13.57 7.31
CA ALA A 124 -0.26 -14.49 8.02
C ALA A 124 0.48 -15.67 8.66
N GLU A 125 1.48 -16.23 7.96
CA GLU A 125 2.36 -17.27 8.52
C GLU A 125 3.16 -16.74 9.71
N GLN A 126 3.74 -15.54 9.60
CA GLN A 126 4.57 -14.94 10.65
C GLN A 126 3.80 -14.55 11.91
N ILE A 127 2.53 -14.14 11.77
CA ILE A 127 1.65 -13.81 12.91
C ILE A 127 0.84 -15.02 13.39
N GLU A 128 1.11 -16.21 12.86
CA GLU A 128 0.42 -17.46 13.23
C GLU A 128 -1.11 -17.37 13.11
N LEU A 129 -1.60 -16.75 12.02
CA LEU A 129 -3.03 -16.44 11.81
C LEU A 129 -3.96 -17.67 11.93
N GLY A 130 -3.45 -18.87 11.66
CA GLY A 130 -4.21 -20.12 11.82
C GLY A 130 -5.23 -20.42 10.71
N ARG A 131 -5.26 -19.61 9.64
CA ARG A 131 -6.02 -19.89 8.41
C ARG A 131 -5.28 -19.42 7.16
N ASP A 132 -5.62 -20.01 6.03
CA ASP A 132 -5.12 -19.58 4.73
C ASP A 132 -5.83 -18.30 4.25
N LEU A 133 -5.06 -17.43 3.61
CA LEU A 133 -5.55 -16.28 2.84
C LEU A 133 -5.59 -16.63 1.35
N THR A 134 -6.69 -16.25 0.72
CA THR A 134 -7.02 -16.58 -0.66
C THR A 134 -7.18 -15.32 -1.50
N ASP A 135 -7.37 -15.50 -2.80
CA ASP A 135 -7.74 -14.42 -3.70
C ASP A 135 -9.02 -13.68 -3.26
N ALA A 136 -9.95 -14.35 -2.56
CA ALA A 136 -11.17 -13.73 -2.09
C ALA A 136 -10.94 -12.71 -0.96
N ASP A 137 -9.81 -12.80 -0.25
CA ASP A 137 -9.44 -11.85 0.81
C ASP A 137 -8.85 -10.54 0.24
N VAL A 138 -8.54 -10.48 -1.07
CA VAL A 138 -7.92 -9.31 -1.71
C VAL A 138 -8.93 -8.54 -2.57
N ILE A 139 -9.36 -7.39 -2.06
CA ILE A 139 -10.19 -6.40 -2.78
C ILE A 139 -9.27 -5.32 -3.35
N LEU A 140 -9.21 -5.17 -4.68
CA LEU A 140 -8.40 -4.15 -5.34
C LEU A 140 -9.21 -3.48 -6.46
N GLU A 141 -9.58 -2.22 -6.24
CA GLU A 141 -10.26 -1.39 -7.23
C GLU A 141 -9.26 -0.82 -8.23
N THR A 142 -9.54 -1.00 -9.52
CA THR A 142 -8.57 -0.72 -10.60
C THR A 142 -8.96 0.46 -11.48
N ALA A 143 -10.16 1.01 -11.28
CA ALA A 143 -10.70 2.11 -12.09
C ALA A 143 -9.91 3.43 -11.94
N TYR A 144 -9.14 3.60 -10.87
CA TYR A 144 -8.54 4.87 -10.48
C TYR A 144 -7.04 4.99 -10.77
N GLY A 145 -6.39 3.90 -11.19
CA GLY A 145 -4.93 3.82 -11.37
C GLY A 145 -4.39 4.58 -12.58
N GLY A 146 -5.24 4.91 -13.56
CA GLY A 146 -4.85 5.52 -14.84
C GLY A 146 -4.40 6.99 -14.75
N PRO A 147 -3.73 7.51 -15.80
CA PRO A 147 -3.42 6.81 -17.05
C PRO A 147 -2.21 5.86 -16.95
N VAL A 148 -1.22 6.22 -16.11
CA VAL A 148 -0.04 5.43 -15.77
C VAL A 148 0.40 5.75 -14.35
N TYR A 149 1.29 4.94 -13.77
CA TYR A 149 1.94 5.28 -12.51
C TYR A 149 2.60 6.67 -12.56
N GLY A 150 2.40 7.45 -11.49
CA GLY A 150 2.96 8.80 -11.37
C GLY A 150 2.17 9.90 -12.09
N GLN A 151 1.14 9.58 -12.87
CA GLN A 151 0.29 10.57 -13.53
C GLN A 151 -1.13 10.54 -12.94
N PRO A 152 -1.67 11.72 -12.56
CA PRO A 152 -3.07 11.84 -12.15
C PRO A 152 -4.00 11.86 -13.36
N ASN A 153 -5.26 11.47 -13.15
CA ASN A 153 -6.37 11.80 -14.04
C ASN A 153 -7.17 13.00 -13.49
N GLU A 154 -8.18 13.46 -14.23
CA GLU A 154 -9.01 14.60 -13.80
C GLU A 154 -9.70 14.34 -12.45
N GLY A 155 -10.24 13.14 -12.25
CA GLY A 155 -10.85 12.74 -10.97
C GLY A 155 -9.88 12.76 -9.79
N THR A 156 -8.62 12.36 -10.01
CA THR A 156 -7.54 12.51 -9.01
C THR A 156 -7.36 13.97 -8.60
N LEU A 157 -7.31 14.89 -9.58
CA LEU A 157 -7.11 16.32 -9.31
C LEU A 157 -8.32 16.95 -8.60
N GLU A 158 -9.54 16.55 -8.96
CA GLU A 158 -10.75 17.03 -8.29
C GLU A 158 -10.86 16.51 -6.87
N ALA A 159 -10.50 15.24 -6.62
CA ALA A 159 -10.45 14.65 -5.29
C ALA A 159 -9.45 15.37 -4.37
N ILE A 160 -8.25 15.69 -4.89
CA ILE A 160 -7.23 16.47 -4.16
C ILE A 160 -7.78 17.85 -3.77
N LYS A 161 -8.40 18.56 -4.73
CA LYS A 161 -8.98 19.88 -4.47
C LYS A 161 -10.12 19.81 -3.46
N LEU A 162 -10.97 18.78 -3.53
CA LEU A 162 -12.10 18.62 -2.62
C LEU A 162 -11.61 18.39 -1.19
N ALA A 163 -10.72 17.41 -0.97
CA ALA A 163 -10.15 17.12 0.34
C ALA A 163 -9.40 18.33 0.93
N GLY A 164 -8.60 19.02 0.11
CA GLY A 164 -7.89 20.22 0.55
C GLY A 164 -8.81 21.40 0.88
N ARG A 165 -9.93 21.56 0.16
CA ARG A 165 -10.88 22.67 0.40
C ARG A 165 -11.80 22.43 1.60
N LEU A 166 -12.21 21.18 1.83
CA LEU A 166 -13.16 20.87 2.90
C LEU A 166 -12.46 20.62 4.23
N GLU A 167 -11.36 19.86 4.22
CA GLU A 167 -10.73 19.37 5.45
C GLU A 167 -9.33 19.95 5.69
N GLY A 168 -8.81 20.76 4.76
CA GLY A 168 -7.42 21.19 4.81
C GLY A 168 -6.41 20.04 4.70
N MET A 169 -6.87 18.85 4.30
CA MET A 169 -6.06 17.63 4.19
C MET A 169 -5.50 17.50 2.78
N LEU A 170 -4.18 17.59 2.65
CA LEU A 170 -3.48 17.48 1.38
C LEU A 170 -3.30 16.01 0.99
N THR A 171 -3.55 15.70 -0.28
CA THR A 171 -3.31 14.40 -0.91
C THR A 171 -2.49 14.62 -2.18
N ASP A 172 -1.67 13.66 -2.57
CA ASP A 172 -0.71 13.80 -3.68
C ASP A 172 -1.27 13.22 -5.00
N PRO A 173 -0.75 13.63 -6.17
CA PRO A 173 -1.27 13.18 -7.47
C PRO A 173 -0.90 11.74 -7.87
N VAL A 174 -0.04 11.06 -7.10
CA VAL A 174 0.44 9.71 -7.41
C VAL A 174 -0.31 8.66 -6.61
N TYR A 175 -0.47 8.85 -5.30
CA TYR A 175 -1.05 7.87 -4.40
C TYR A 175 -2.37 8.36 -3.80
N GLU A 176 -2.30 9.27 -2.84
CA GLU A 176 -3.42 9.52 -1.95
C GLU A 176 -4.56 10.28 -2.62
N GLY A 177 -4.26 11.03 -3.69
CA GLY A 177 -5.30 11.61 -4.54
C GLY A 177 -6.11 10.54 -5.28
N LYS A 178 -5.50 9.39 -5.63
CA LYS A 178 -6.19 8.27 -6.30
C LYS A 178 -7.02 7.47 -5.30
N SER A 179 -6.50 7.17 -4.11
CA SER A 179 -7.29 6.52 -3.06
C SER A 179 -8.44 7.41 -2.57
N MET A 180 -8.21 8.72 -2.44
CA MET A 180 -9.24 9.71 -2.14
C MET A 180 -10.30 9.78 -3.25
N HIS A 181 -9.89 9.79 -4.52
CA HIS A 181 -10.82 9.74 -5.66
C HIS A 181 -11.69 8.48 -5.60
N GLY A 182 -11.08 7.31 -5.40
CA GLY A 182 -11.82 6.05 -5.27
C GLY A 182 -12.80 6.05 -4.10
N MET A 183 -12.39 6.54 -2.93
CA MET A 183 -13.27 6.66 -1.77
C MET A 183 -14.48 7.56 -2.05
N ILE A 184 -14.25 8.75 -2.63
CA ILE A 184 -15.32 9.70 -2.95
C ILE A 184 -16.33 9.07 -3.92
N ASP A 185 -15.84 8.44 -5.00
CA ASP A 185 -16.71 7.81 -6.01
C ASP A 185 -17.52 6.64 -5.43
N MET A 186 -16.90 5.79 -4.61
CA MET A 186 -17.59 4.68 -3.95
C MET A 186 -18.67 5.15 -2.96
N VAL A 187 -18.45 6.26 -2.24
CA VAL A 187 -19.47 6.85 -1.37
C VAL A 187 -20.60 7.46 -2.21
N GLN A 188 -20.27 8.19 -3.29
CA GLN A 188 -21.28 8.82 -4.15
C GLN A 188 -22.15 7.80 -4.90
N SER A 189 -21.57 6.66 -5.29
CA SER A 189 -22.29 5.57 -5.95
C SER A 189 -23.05 4.65 -4.97
N GLY A 190 -22.81 4.80 -3.67
CA GLY A 190 -23.38 3.91 -2.64
C GLY A 190 -22.75 2.53 -2.59
N ALA A 191 -21.59 2.33 -3.23
CA ALA A 191 -20.80 1.09 -3.12
C ALA A 191 -20.23 0.92 -1.70
N ILE A 192 -19.90 2.04 -1.04
CA ILE A 192 -19.76 2.13 0.42
C ILE A 192 -21.03 2.82 0.95
N PRO A 193 -21.78 2.20 1.88
CA PRO A 193 -23.10 2.66 2.34
C PRO A 193 -23.05 3.86 3.29
#